data_AF-A0A1C6LN63-F1
#
_entry.id   AF-A0A1C6LN63-F1
#
_cell.length_a   1.000
_cell.length_b   1.000
_cell.length_c   1.000
_cell.angle_alpha   90.00
_cell.angle_beta   90.00
_cell.angle_gamma   90.00
#
_symmetry.space_group_name_H-M   'P 1'
#
loop_
_entity.id
_entity.type
_entity.pdbx_description
1 polymer ?
#
loop_
_entity_poly.entity_id
_entity_poly.type
_entity_poly.pdbx_seq_one_letter_code
_entity_poly.pdbx_strand_id
1 'polypeptide(L)'
;MADYAKSVLEFDGTVLLEDQSTTTWENITNVIPLLEDVDRIKIASQPAHALKARAYVRRQRPDLAERLVRADDYRPGEWLLVKPLLALYGLWTLRGLTADERKVTL
;
A
#
# COMPACT_ATOMS: atom_id res chain seq x y z
N MET A 1 -4.23 -9.58 -7.59
CA MET A 1 -2.76 -9.37 -7.56
C MET A 1 -2.02 -10.58 -8.13
N ALA A 2 -2.34 -11.81 -7.69
CA ALA A 2 -1.69 -13.03 -8.19
C ALA A 2 -1.74 -13.18 -9.73
N ASP A 3 -2.91 -13.04 -10.34
CA ASP A 3 -3.05 -13.16 -11.80
C ASP A 3 -2.22 -12.11 -12.53
N TYR A 4 -2.27 -10.85 -12.10
CA TYR A 4 -1.47 -9.78 -12.69
C TYR A 4 0.04 -10.08 -12.63
N ALA A 5 0.51 -10.62 -11.50
CA ALA A 5 1.91 -11.02 -11.35
C ALA A 5 2.30 -12.12 -12.35
N LYS A 6 1.42 -13.12 -12.57
CA LYS A 6 1.70 -14.23 -13.49
C LYS A 6 1.52 -13.88 -14.96
N SER A 7 0.41 -13.22 -15.32
CA SER A 7 -0.01 -13.04 -16.71
C SER A 7 0.49 -11.75 -17.36
N VAL A 8 0.75 -10.70 -16.57
CA VAL A 8 1.19 -9.40 -17.08
C VAL A 8 2.66 -9.14 -16.78
N LEU A 9 3.10 -9.45 -15.56
CA LEU A 9 4.51 -9.28 -15.15
C LEU A 9 5.37 -10.52 -15.41
N GLU A 10 4.77 -11.61 -15.89
CA GLU A 10 5.46 -12.87 -16.22
C GLU A 10 6.33 -13.40 -15.07
N PHE A 11 5.89 -13.21 -13.82
CA PHE A 11 6.62 -13.67 -12.65
C PHE A 11 6.67 -15.21 -12.64
N ASP A 12 7.86 -15.75 -12.81
CA ASP A 12 8.13 -17.18 -12.89
C ASP A 12 8.22 -17.86 -11.52
N GLY A 13 8.46 -17.10 -10.46
CA GLY A 13 8.53 -17.59 -9.09
C GLY A 13 7.21 -18.11 -8.50
N THR A 14 7.32 -18.68 -7.30
CA THR A 14 6.19 -19.22 -6.53
C THR A 14 5.25 -18.11 -6.10
N VAL A 15 3.95 -18.30 -6.36
CA VAL A 15 2.89 -17.40 -5.90
C VAL A 15 1.98 -18.19 -4.96
N LEU A 16 1.90 -17.74 -3.71
CA LEU A 16 0.95 -18.24 -2.72
C LEU A 16 -0.10 -17.16 -2.48
N LEU A 17 -1.37 -17.55 -2.39
CA LEU A 17 -2.49 -16.64 -2.19
C LEU A 17 -3.01 -16.75 -0.75
N GLU A 18 -3.04 -15.62 -0.06
CA GLU A 18 -3.78 -15.43 1.18
C GLU A 18 -4.87 -14.39 0.87
N ASP A 19 -6.14 -14.79 1.02
CA ASP A 19 -7.32 -14.01 0.58
C ASP A 19 -8.40 -13.89 1.67
N GLN A 20 -8.08 -14.27 2.91
CA GLN A 20 -9.02 -14.29 4.04
C GLN A 20 -8.88 -13.06 4.94
N SER A 21 -7.72 -12.41 4.92
CA SER A 21 -7.47 -11.22 5.73
C SER A 21 -8.37 -10.04 5.33
N THR A 22 -8.94 -9.39 6.34
CA THR A 22 -9.78 -8.18 6.18
C THR A 22 -9.09 -6.93 6.72
N THR A 23 -7.96 -7.10 7.41
CA THR A 23 -7.18 -6.01 8.00
C THR A 23 -5.68 -6.17 7.73
N THR A 24 -4.93 -5.06 7.81
CA THR A 24 -3.45 -5.10 7.74
C THR A 24 -2.83 -5.97 8.85
N TRP A 25 -3.50 -6.08 10.01
CA TRP A 25 -3.01 -6.92 11.10
C TRP A 25 -3.11 -8.40 10.73
N GLU A 26 -4.29 -8.82 10.25
CA GLU A 26 -4.54 -10.17 9.74
C GLU A 26 -3.63 -10.51 8.57
N ASN A 27 -3.42 -9.58 7.62
CA ASN A 27 -2.49 -9.79 6.50
C ASN A 27 -1.13 -10.28 7.01
N ILE A 28 -0.58 -9.65 8.06
CA ILE A 28 0.72 -10.04 8.61
C ILE A 28 0.62 -11.35 9.39
N THR A 29 -0.40 -11.51 10.24
CA THR A 29 -0.59 -12.72 11.02
C THR A 29 -0.70 -13.97 10.15
N ASN A 30 -1.48 -13.90 9.06
CA ASN A 30 -1.77 -15.04 8.21
C ASN A 30 -0.60 -15.43 7.29
N VAL A 31 0.26 -14.47 6.92
CA VAL A 31 1.43 -14.77 6.06
C VAL A 31 2.69 -15.14 6.85
N ILE A 32 2.78 -14.86 8.16
CA ILE A 32 3.96 -15.20 8.98
C ILE A 32 4.43 -16.65 8.80
N PRO A 33 3.56 -17.67 8.81
CA PRO A 33 3.99 -19.07 8.61
C PRO A 33 4.67 -19.32 7.26
N LEU A 34 4.37 -18.51 6.25
CA LEU A 34 4.97 -18.63 4.91
C LEU A 34 6.35 -17.96 4.81
N LEU A 35 6.74 -17.18 5.82
CA LEU A 35 7.93 -16.32 5.81
C LEU A 35 9.06 -16.86 6.70
N GLU A 36 8.88 -17.97 7.41
CA GLU A 36 9.81 -18.42 8.44
C GLU A 36 11.20 -18.78 7.91
N ASP A 37 11.26 -19.32 6.69
CA ASP A 37 12.48 -19.85 6.08
C ASP A 37 13.06 -18.94 4.98
N VAL A 38 12.54 -17.72 4.81
CA VAL A 38 13.03 -16.82 3.75
C VAL A 38 14.15 -15.91 4.26
N ASP A 39 15.14 -15.63 3.41
CA ASP A 39 16.27 -14.75 3.76
C ASP A 39 15.90 -13.26 3.76
N ARG A 40 14.93 -12.86 2.93
CA ARG A 40 14.57 -11.46 2.71
C ARG A 40 13.07 -11.29 2.51
N ILE A 41 12.51 -10.28 3.15
CA ILE A 41 11.08 -9.94 3.09
C ILE A 41 10.92 -8.53 2.51
N LYS A 42 10.22 -8.42 1.38
CA LYS A 42 9.79 -7.16 0.78
C LYS A 42 8.28 -7.02 0.94
N ILE A 43 7.83 -5.83 1.33
CA ILE A 43 6.39 -5.50 1.38
C ILE A 43 6.10 -4.50 0.26
N ALA A 44 5.46 -4.97 -0.81
CA ALA A 44 5.06 -4.14 -1.94
C ALA A 44 3.62 -3.64 -1.76
N SER A 45 3.46 -2.36 -1.45
CA SER A 45 2.18 -1.70 -1.25
C SER A 45 2.33 -0.18 -1.33
N GLN A 46 1.22 0.56 -1.33
CA GLN A 46 1.25 2.02 -1.13
C GLN A 46 2.08 2.41 0.13
N PRO A 47 2.79 3.55 0.13
CA PRO A 47 3.80 3.87 1.14
C PRO A 47 3.32 3.79 2.59
N ALA A 48 2.16 4.37 2.90
CA ALA A 48 1.62 4.40 4.26
C ALA A 48 1.23 3.00 4.75
N HIS A 49 0.68 2.16 3.86
CA HIS A 49 0.33 0.79 4.19
C HIS A 49 1.57 -0.09 4.35
N ALA A 50 2.59 0.07 3.49
CA ALA A 50 3.85 -0.65 3.62
C ALA A 50 4.57 -0.31 4.93
N LEU A 51 4.55 0.95 5.35
CA LEU A 51 5.05 1.38 6.65
C LEU A 51 4.31 0.69 7.80
N LYS A 52 2.98 0.70 7.78
CA LYS A 52 2.12 0.06 8.80
C LYS A 52 2.39 -1.45 8.89
N ALA A 53 2.46 -2.13 7.75
CA ALA A 53 2.73 -3.56 7.67
C ALA A 53 4.10 -3.93 8.28
N ARG A 54 5.17 -3.18 7.97
CA ARG A 54 6.50 -3.39 8.58
C ARG A 54 6.49 -3.20 10.10
N ALA A 55 5.73 -2.23 10.60
CA ALA A 55 5.56 -2.04 12.05
C ALA A 55 4.85 -3.24 12.70
N TYR A 56 3.87 -3.84 12.02
CA TYR A 56 3.18 -5.04 12.50
C TYR A 56 4.06 -6.28 12.47
N VAL A 57 4.89 -6.47 11.45
CA VAL A 57 5.91 -7.54 11.44
C VAL A 57 6.82 -7.40 12.67
N ARG A 58 7.37 -6.20 12.93
CA ARG A 58 8.19 -5.94 14.13
C ARG A 58 7.47 -6.25 15.44
N ARG A 59 6.16 -6.02 15.50
CA ARG A 59 5.36 -6.24 16.72
C ARG A 59 4.99 -7.71 16.93
N GLN A 60 4.73 -8.45 15.85
CA GLN A 60 4.29 -9.85 15.91
C GLN A 60 5.47 -10.84 15.89
N ARG A 61 6.51 -10.56 15.08
CA ARG A 61 7.70 -11.40 14.86
C ARG A 61 8.96 -10.53 14.69
N PRO A 62 9.56 -10.05 15.79
CA PRO A 62 10.77 -9.23 15.75
C PRO A 62 11.93 -9.89 15.00
N ASP A 63 12.03 -11.22 15.09
CA ASP A 63 13.02 -12.04 14.40
C ASP A 63 12.88 -11.98 12.86
N LEU A 64 11.66 -12.03 12.33
CA LEU A 64 11.41 -11.85 10.90
C LEU A 64 11.63 -10.41 10.45
N ALA A 65 11.47 -9.45 11.37
CA ALA A 65 11.66 -8.05 11.05
C ALA A 65 13.11 -7.69 10.70
N GLU A 66 14.09 -8.47 11.17
CA GLU A 66 15.50 -8.33 10.79
C GLU A 66 15.73 -8.63 9.31
N ARG A 67 14.84 -9.40 8.69
CA ARG A 67 14.89 -9.79 7.27
C ARG A 67 14.13 -8.82 6.37
N LEU A 68 13.48 -7.79 6.93
CA LEU A 68 12.79 -6.76 6.15
C LEU A 68 13.79 -5.93 5.36
N VAL A 69 13.60 -5.91 4.04
CA VAL A 69 14.38 -5.07 3.14
C VAL A 69 13.49 -4.04 2.45
N ARG A 70 14.10 -2.94 2.00
CA ARG A 70 13.38 -1.88 1.29
C ARG A 70 12.80 -2.42 -0.03
N ALA A 71 11.53 -2.11 -0.27
CA ALA A 71 10.89 -2.23 -1.57
C ALA A 71 10.87 -0.86 -2.28
N ASP A 72 10.41 -0.83 -3.52
CA ASP A 72 10.22 0.40 -4.28
C ASP A 72 8.94 1.14 -3.83
N ASP A 73 8.88 1.48 -2.53
CA ASP A 73 7.70 2.00 -1.84
C ASP A 73 7.15 3.31 -2.43
N TYR A 74 7.99 4.09 -3.12
CA TYR A 74 7.62 5.39 -3.69
C TYR A 74 8.50 5.72 -4.89
N ARG A 75 7.88 6.17 -5.99
CA ARG A 75 8.59 6.70 -7.15
C ARG A 75 8.50 8.22 -7.15
N PRO A 76 9.62 8.96 -7.09
CA PRO A 76 9.60 10.42 -7.20
C PRO A 76 8.83 10.86 -8.45
N GLY A 77 7.81 11.70 -8.27
CA GLY A 77 6.99 12.24 -9.36
C GLY A 77 5.72 11.45 -9.70
N GLU A 78 5.46 10.32 -9.03
CA GLU A 78 4.33 9.39 -9.29
C GLU A 78 2.93 10.03 -9.24
N TRP A 79 2.80 11.24 -8.68
CA TRP A 79 1.54 12.00 -8.62
C TRP A 79 1.69 13.46 -9.06
N LEU A 80 2.81 13.82 -9.68
CA LEU A 80 3.15 15.22 -9.93
C LEU A 80 2.12 15.92 -10.82
N LEU A 81 1.62 15.23 -11.86
CA LEU A 81 0.60 15.76 -12.77
C LEU A 81 -0.83 15.54 -12.27
N VAL A 82 -1.08 14.46 -11.52
CA VAL A 82 -2.42 14.15 -11.01
C VAL A 82 -2.86 15.17 -9.97
N LYS A 83 -1.94 15.63 -9.10
CA LYS A 83 -2.24 16.66 -8.09
C LYS A 83 -2.82 17.96 -8.67
N PRO A 84 -2.19 18.64 -9.65
CA PRO A 84 -2.76 19.84 -10.24
C PRO A 84 -4.06 19.55 -11.01
N LEU A 85 -4.20 18.39 -11.66
CA LEU A 85 -5.46 18.02 -12.32
C LEU A 85 -6.61 17.86 -11.30
N LEU A 86 -6.36 17.19 -10.18
CA LEU A 86 -7.34 17.06 -9.09
C LEU A 86 -7.66 18.42 -8.46
N ALA A 87 -6.66 19.30 -8.31
CA ALA A 87 -6.87 20.66 -7.83
C ALA A 87 -7.77 21.48 -8.79
N LEU A 88 -7.53 21.41 -10.10
CA LEU A 88 -8.36 22.06 -11.11
C LEU A 88 -9.79 21.50 -11.12
N TYR A 89 -9.93 20.18 -11.04
CA TYR A 89 -11.23 19.52 -10.94
C TYR A 89 -11.97 19.96 -9.67
N GLY A 90 -11.29 19.99 -8.52
CA GLY A 90 -11.86 20.49 -7.27
C GLY A 90 -12.29 21.96 -7.38
N LEU A 91 -11.46 22.83 -7.97
CA LEU A 91 -11.86 24.21 -8.22
C LEU A 91 -13.08 24.33 -9.13
N TRP A 92 -13.20 23.45 -10.13
CA TRP A 92 -14.35 23.42 -11.02
C TRP A 92 -15.62 22.95 -10.30
N THR A 93 -15.57 21.89 -9.51
CA THR A 93 -16.73 21.41 -8.74
C THR A 93 -17.20 22.43 -7.72
N LEU A 94 -16.28 23.16 -7.08
CA LEU A 94 -16.60 24.24 -6.15
C LEU A 94 -17.35 25.42 -6.80
N ARG A 95 -17.30 25.59 -8.12
CA ARG A 95 -18.07 26.64 -8.82
C ARG A 95 -19.58 26.43 -8.73
N GLY A 96 -20.04 25.19 -8.56
CA GLY A 96 -21.46 24.85 -8.39
C GLY A 96 -22.03 25.17 -7.02
N LEU A 97 -21.18 25.44 -6.02
CA LEU A 97 -21.63 25.77 -4.66
C LEU A 97 -22.21 27.18 -4.59
N THR A 98 -23.29 27.32 -3.83
CA THR A 98 -23.91 28.59 -3.46
C THR A 98 -23.03 29.39 -2.49
N ALA A 99 -23.30 30.68 -2.32
CA ALA A 99 -22.49 31.56 -1.47
C ALA A 99 -22.48 31.14 0.01
N ASP A 100 -23.57 30.57 0.51
CA ASP A 100 -23.66 30.10 1.90
C ASP A 100 -22.94 28.76 2.11
N GLU A 101 -22.92 27.87 1.12
CA GLU A 101 -22.15 26.61 1.17
C GLU A 101 -20.63 26.83 1.13
N ARG A 102 -20.17 27.98 0.62
CA ARG A 102 -18.74 28.34 0.55
C ARG A 102 -18.19 28.91 1.86
N LYS A 103 -19.03 29.22 2.85
CA LYS A 103 -18.57 29.70 4.15
C LYS A 103 -18.05 28.50 4.96
N VAL A 104 -16.72 28.38 5.06
CA VAL A 104 -16.09 27.48 6.02
C VAL A 104 -16.45 27.99 7.42
N THR A 105 -17.29 27.26 8.15
CA THR A 105 -17.43 27.50 9.59
C THR A 105 -16.12 27.03 10.22
N LEU A 106 -15.26 27.99 10.61
CA LEU A 106 -14.08 27.76 11.43
C LEU A 106 -14.48 27.53 12.89
#